data_AF-A0A7V2WS10-F1
#
_entry.id   AF-A0A7V2WS10-F1
#
_cell.length_a   1.000
_cell.length_b   1.000
_cell.length_c   1.000
_cell.angle_alpha   90.00
_cell.angle_beta   90.00
_cell.angle_gamma   90.00
#
_symmetry.space_group_name_H-M   'P 1'
#
loop_
_entity.id
_entity.type
_entity.pdbx_description
1 polymer ?
#
loop_
_entity_poly.entity_id
_entity_poly.type
_entity_poly.pdbx_seq_one_letter_code
_entity_poly.pdbx_strand_id
1 'polypeptide(L)'
;MSWFQKIKLSRIRTEGGKKKSIPEGLWTKCEKCDETLWQPELEKAGNVCPKCSYHGRLTGRKRLEYFLDKDSTQEIAKNLESLDPLKFKDSKKYKDRTIAAQKKTGEKD
;
A
#
# COMPACT_ATOMS: atom_id res chain seq x y z
N MET A 1 -55.86 19.15 20.23
CA MET A 1 -55.86 17.68 20.31
C MET A 1 -54.62 17.14 19.60
N SER A 2 -53.54 16.91 20.35
CA SER A 2 -52.25 16.42 19.83
C SER A 2 -52.25 14.89 19.81
N TRP A 3 -52.90 14.30 18.81
CA TRP A 3 -52.85 12.84 18.58
C TRP A 3 -51.52 12.43 17.91
N PHE A 4 -50.86 13.33 17.20
CA PHE A 4 -49.64 13.03 16.44
C PHE A 4 -48.39 12.78 17.31
N GLN A 5 -48.40 13.15 18.59
CA GLN A 5 -47.28 12.88 19.52
C GLN A 5 -47.28 11.44 20.08
N LYS A 6 -48.28 10.61 19.75
CA LYS A 6 -48.46 9.25 20.30
C LYS A 6 -47.86 8.11 19.47
N ILE A 7 -47.08 8.40 18.42
CA ILE A 7 -46.34 7.37 17.68
C ILE A 7 -44.83 7.56 17.91
N LYS A 8 -44.39 7.39 19.15
CA LYS A 8 -43.00 7.05 19.42
C LYS A 8 -42.94 5.54 19.51
N LEU A 9 -42.55 4.87 18.43
CA LEU A 9 -42.22 3.45 18.47
C LEU A 9 -41.18 3.26 19.58
N SER A 10 -41.56 2.51 20.62
CA SER A 10 -40.68 2.17 21.72
C SER A 10 -39.50 1.36 21.19
N ARG A 11 -38.34 2.02 21.11
CA ARG A 11 -37.01 1.41 21.04
C ARG A 11 -36.86 0.34 19.96
N ILE A 12 -36.59 0.79 18.73
CA ILE A 12 -35.62 0.07 17.90
C ILE A 12 -34.27 0.26 18.61
N ARG A 13 -33.93 -0.64 19.52
CA ARG A 13 -32.55 -0.80 19.98
C ARG A 13 -31.79 -1.42 18.81
N THR A 14 -31.24 -0.57 17.94
CA THR A 14 -30.03 -0.97 17.23
C THR A 14 -28.97 -1.07 18.30
N GLU A 15 -28.74 -2.29 18.82
CA GLU A 15 -27.47 -2.59 19.45
C GLU A 15 -26.41 -2.07 18.48
N GLY A 16 -25.58 -1.14 18.95
CA GLY A 16 -24.51 -0.56 18.16
C GLY A 16 -23.53 -1.66 17.80
N GLY A 17 -23.88 -2.44 16.78
CA GLY A 17 -23.05 -3.49 16.22
C GLY A 17 -21.74 -2.82 15.91
N LYS A 18 -20.68 -3.33 16.55
CA LYS A 18 -19.28 -2.89 16.38
C LYS A 18 -19.12 -2.43 14.94
N LYS A 19 -18.93 -1.13 14.72
CA LYS A 19 -18.60 -0.59 13.40
C LYS A 19 -17.35 -1.35 12.98
N LYS A 20 -17.49 -2.35 12.10
CA LYS A 20 -16.35 -3.05 11.51
C LYS A 20 -15.56 -1.97 10.81
N SER A 21 -14.42 -1.60 11.36
CA SER A 21 -13.51 -0.64 10.73
C SER A 21 -13.09 -1.27 9.40
N ILE A 22 -13.54 -0.68 8.30
CA ILE A 22 -13.10 -1.09 6.96
C ILE A 22 -11.58 -0.91 6.94
N PRO A 23 -10.80 -1.96 6.61
CA PRO A 23 -9.36 -1.83 6.50
C PRO A 23 -9.02 -0.74 5.47
N GLU A 24 -8.18 0.22 5.87
CA GLU A 24 -7.65 1.22 4.94
C GLU A 24 -6.73 0.53 3.90
N GLY A 25 -6.68 1.06 2.68
CA GLY A 25 -5.77 0.56 1.63
C GLY A 25 -6.29 -0.61 0.78
N LEU A 26 -7.56 -0.97 0.90
CA LEU A 26 -8.19 -2.01 0.08
C LEU A 26 -8.48 -1.60 -1.36
N TRP A 27 -8.56 -0.29 -1.61
CA TRP A 27 -8.86 0.28 -2.92
C TRP A 27 -7.71 1.17 -3.37
N THR A 28 -7.33 1.03 -4.62
CA THR A 28 -6.31 1.87 -5.26
C THR A 28 -6.80 2.37 -6.61
N LYS A 29 -6.25 3.48 -7.08
CA LYS A 29 -6.62 4.08 -8.37
C LYS A 29 -5.54 3.76 -9.40
N CYS A 30 -5.95 3.34 -10.59
CA CYS A 30 -5.02 3.17 -11.70
C CYS A 30 -4.50 4.52 -12.20
N GLU A 31 -3.17 4.68 -12.30
CA GLU A 31 -2.53 5.91 -12.79
C GLU A 31 -2.77 6.20 -14.28
N LYS A 32 -3.20 5.19 -15.06
CA LYS A 32 -3.42 5.34 -16.52
C LYS A 32 -4.88 5.54 -16.92
N CYS A 33 -5.80 4.76 -16.34
CA CYS A 33 -7.21 4.76 -16.75
C CYS A 33 -8.17 5.23 -15.66
N ASP A 34 -7.64 5.68 -14.51
CA ASP A 34 -8.38 6.19 -13.37
C ASP A 34 -9.38 5.21 -12.71
N GLU A 35 -9.35 3.94 -13.11
CA GLU A 35 -10.22 2.91 -12.56
C GLU A 35 -9.91 2.64 -11.09
N THR A 36 -10.95 2.41 -10.29
CA THR A 36 -10.82 1.98 -8.89
C THR A 36 -10.63 0.46 -8.84
N LEU A 37 -9.49 0.02 -8.34
CA LEU A 37 -9.05 -1.37 -8.32
C LEU A 37 -9.04 -1.90 -6.88
N TRP A 38 -9.42 -3.17 -6.73
CA TRP A 38 -9.30 -3.89 -5.48
C TRP A 38 -7.85 -4.36 -5.27
N GLN A 39 -7.21 -3.90 -4.20
CA GLN A 39 -5.77 -4.07 -3.96
C GLN A 39 -5.33 -5.55 -3.92
N PRO A 40 -6.01 -6.47 -3.20
CA PRO A 40 -5.63 -7.89 -3.19
C PRO A 40 -5.70 -8.59 -4.55
N GLU A 41 -6.64 -8.19 -5.42
CA GLU A 41 -6.72 -8.73 -6.79
C GLU A 41 -5.62 -8.17 -7.67
N LEU A 42 -5.34 -6.87 -7.54
CA LEU A 42 -4.25 -6.22 -8.24
C LEU A 42 -2.90 -6.84 -7.87
N GLU A 43 -2.70 -7.17 -6.59
CA GLU A 43 -1.50 -7.86 -6.13
C GLU A 43 -1.37 -9.22 -6.80
N LYS A 44 -2.41 -10.07 -6.79
CA LYS A 44 -2.40 -11.38 -7.46
C LYS A 44 -2.12 -11.28 -8.98
N ALA A 45 -2.53 -10.20 -9.61
CA ALA A 45 -2.26 -9.90 -11.02
C ALA A 45 -0.86 -9.29 -11.27
N GLY A 46 0.03 -9.26 -10.26
CA GLY A 46 1.38 -8.72 -10.40
C GLY A 46 1.43 -7.19 -10.56
N ASN A 47 0.48 -6.47 -9.96
CA ASN A 47 0.28 -5.02 -10.12
C ASN A 47 -0.01 -4.58 -11.56
N VAL A 48 -0.65 -5.44 -12.37
CA VAL A 48 -1.13 -5.10 -13.70
C VAL A 48 -2.61 -4.75 -13.66
N CYS A 49 -2.98 -3.59 -14.19
CA CYS A 49 -4.37 -3.17 -14.24
C CYS A 49 -5.18 -4.09 -15.20
N PRO A 50 -6.25 -4.74 -14.73
CA PRO A 50 -7.04 -5.66 -15.56
C PRO A 50 -7.83 -4.95 -16.67
N LYS A 51 -8.14 -3.66 -16.50
CA LYS A 51 -8.93 -2.89 -17.46
C LYS A 51 -8.12 -2.35 -18.65
N CYS A 52 -6.88 -1.90 -18.40
CA CYS A 52 -6.07 -1.19 -19.41
C CYS A 52 -4.68 -1.79 -19.64
N SER A 53 -4.36 -2.91 -18.98
CA SER A 53 -3.06 -3.59 -19.03
C SER A 53 -1.86 -2.70 -18.66
N TYR A 54 -2.10 -1.65 -17.88
CA TYR A 54 -1.02 -0.82 -17.36
C TYR A 54 -0.24 -1.55 -16.26
N HIS A 55 1.08 -1.56 -16.38
CA HIS A 55 1.98 -2.11 -15.37
C HIS A 55 2.25 -1.04 -14.30
N GLY A 56 1.67 -1.23 -13.13
CA GLY A 56 1.92 -0.37 -11.98
C GLY A 56 3.28 -0.65 -11.34
N ARG A 57 3.65 0.20 -10.37
CA ARG A 57 4.89 0.04 -9.62
C ARG A 57 4.87 -1.26 -8.80
N LEU A 58 5.98 -1.99 -8.84
CA LEU A 58 6.23 -3.17 -8.03
C LEU A 58 7.58 -3.02 -7.33
N THR A 59 7.68 -3.36 -6.05
CA THR A 59 8.95 -3.30 -5.32
C THR A 59 9.89 -4.41 -5.79
N GLY A 60 11.20 -4.22 -5.60
CA GLY A 60 12.21 -5.23 -5.96
C GLY A 60 11.93 -6.58 -5.30
N ARG A 61 11.61 -6.60 -4.00
CA ARG A 61 11.24 -7.81 -3.26
C ARG A 61 10.06 -8.55 -3.86
N LYS A 62 8.93 -7.85 -4.04
CA LYS A 62 7.74 -8.45 -4.65
C LYS A 62 8.04 -8.99 -6.04
N ARG A 63 8.86 -8.30 -6.84
CA ARG A 63 9.25 -8.80 -8.17
C ARG A 63 10.05 -10.10 -8.08
N LEU A 64 10.98 -10.22 -7.13
CA LEU A 64 11.72 -11.46 -6.91
C LEU A 64 10.80 -12.60 -6.49
N GLU A 65 9.82 -12.34 -5.61
CA GLU A 65 8.82 -13.33 -5.20
C GLU A 65 7.96 -13.83 -6.38
N TYR A 66 7.65 -12.96 -7.35
CA TYR A 66 6.91 -13.37 -8.56
C TYR A 66 7.77 -14.14 -9.57
N PHE A 67 9.07 -13.83 -9.62
CA PHE A 67 9.96 -14.35 -10.66
C PHE A 67 10.65 -15.66 -10.27
N LEU A 68 11.04 -15.79 -9.00
CA LEU A 68 11.76 -16.95 -8.50
C LEU A 68 10.79 -18.03 -8.00
N ASP A 69 11.23 -19.28 -8.09
CA ASP A 69 10.48 -20.39 -7.52
C ASP A 69 10.36 -20.25 -6.00
N LYS A 70 9.26 -20.79 -5.45
CA LYS A 70 9.04 -20.78 -4.00
C LYS A 70 10.20 -21.47 -3.29
N ASP A 71 10.62 -20.90 -2.17
CA ASP A 71 11.70 -21.40 -1.30
C ASP A 71 13.09 -21.53 -1.97
N SER A 72 13.27 -20.94 -3.16
CA SER A 72 14.56 -20.93 -3.89
C SER A 72 15.38 -19.66 -3.66
N THR A 73 14.85 -18.70 -2.89
CA THR A 73 15.40 -17.35 -2.80
C THR A 73 16.62 -17.30 -1.88
N GLN A 74 17.76 -16.86 -2.43
CA GLN A 74 18.97 -16.54 -1.67
C GLN A 74 19.39 -15.10 -1.95
N GLU A 75 19.35 -14.26 -0.92
CA GLU A 75 19.75 -12.86 -1.04
C GLU A 75 21.28 -12.73 -1.02
N ILE A 76 21.83 -12.05 -2.03
CA ILE A 76 23.25 -11.77 -2.14
C ILE A 76 23.51 -10.37 -1.59
N ALA A 77 24.59 -10.21 -0.82
CA ALA A 77 25.06 -8.92 -0.33
C ALA A 77 24.01 -8.11 0.46
N LYS A 78 23.18 -8.77 1.27
CA LYS A 78 22.13 -8.17 2.12
C LYS A 78 22.56 -6.97 2.97
N ASN A 79 23.86 -6.86 3.27
CA ASN A 79 24.42 -5.78 4.10
C ASN A 79 25.15 -4.69 3.32
N LEU A 80 25.09 -4.70 1.99
CA LEU A 80 25.68 -3.66 1.16
C LEU A 80 24.91 -2.34 1.36
N GLU A 81 25.64 -1.25 1.56
CA GLU A 81 25.09 0.08 1.82
C GLU A 81 25.91 1.14 1.08
N SER A 82 25.21 2.17 0.61
CA SER A 82 25.82 3.32 -0.04
C SER A 82 26.62 4.18 0.95
N LEU A 83 27.86 4.53 0.57
CA LEU A 83 28.72 5.46 1.31
C LEU A 83 28.74 6.84 0.64
N ASP A 84 29.15 7.86 1.40
CA ASP A 84 29.27 9.25 0.92
C ASP A 84 30.72 9.75 0.96
N PRO A 85 31.61 9.25 0.08
CA PRO A 85 33.02 9.65 0.06
C PRO A 85 33.20 11.11 -0.37
N LEU A 86 32.29 11.62 -1.21
CA LEU A 86 32.33 12.99 -1.74
C LEU A 86 31.75 14.03 -0.78
N LYS A 87 31.12 13.59 0.32
CA LYS A 87 30.33 14.44 1.23
C LYS A 87 29.33 15.30 0.45
N PHE A 88 28.67 14.67 -0.53
CA PHE A 88 27.90 15.37 -1.54
C PHE A 88 26.67 16.04 -0.93
N LYS A 89 26.40 17.26 -1.38
CA LYS A 89 25.26 18.04 -0.95
C LYS A 89 24.68 18.80 -2.14
N ASP A 90 23.39 18.57 -2.38
CA ASP A 90 22.58 19.38 -3.27
C ASP A 90 21.68 20.32 -2.43
N SER A 91 20.37 20.31 -2.64
CA SER A 91 19.39 20.91 -1.72
C SER A 91 19.32 20.19 -0.37
N LYS A 92 19.69 18.91 -0.30
CA LYS A 92 19.80 18.10 0.92
C LYS A 92 21.14 17.38 0.94
N LYS A 93 21.63 16.98 2.12
CA LYS A 93 22.82 16.13 2.19
C LYS A 93 22.47 14.76 1.63
N TYR A 94 23.39 14.14 0.90
CA TYR A 94 23.17 12.81 0.33
C TYR A 94 22.79 11.78 1.42
N LYS A 95 23.50 11.76 2.55
CA LYS A 95 23.18 10.90 3.70
C LYS A 95 21.72 11.02 4.18
N ASP A 96 21.18 12.24 4.22
CA ASP A 96 19.81 12.47 4.68
C ASP A 96 18.79 11.90 3.68
N ARG A 97 19.12 11.93 2.38
CA ARG A 97 18.30 11.30 1.32
C ARG A 97 18.32 9.78 1.44
N THR A 98 19.51 9.20 1.65
CA THR A 98 19.66 7.74 1.83
C THR A 98 18.84 7.27 3.02
N ILE A 99 18.98 7.90 4.20
CA ILE A 99 18.19 7.54 5.40
C ILE A 99 16.68 7.66 5.14
N ALA A 100 16.24 8.72 4.47
CA ALA A 100 14.82 8.90 4.16
C ALA A 100 14.29 7.84 3.17
N ALA A 101 15.10 7.46 2.18
CA ALA A 101 14.75 6.40 1.23
C ALA A 101 14.66 5.05 1.94
N GLN A 102 15.70 4.67 2.71
CA GLN A 102 15.73 3.43 3.49
C GLN A 102 14.54 3.34 4.45
N LYS A 103 14.17 4.44 5.12
CA LYS A 103 12.98 4.46 5.99
C LYS A 103 11.67 4.26 5.22
N LYS A 104 11.59 4.75 3.97
CA LYS A 104 10.40 4.63 3.13
C LYS A 104 10.27 3.27 2.48
N THR A 105 11.38 2.65 2.07
CA THR A 105 11.40 1.40 1.30
C THR A 105 11.68 0.17 2.16
N GLY A 106 12.38 0.32 3.28
CA GLY A 106 12.93 -0.79 4.06
C GLY A 106 14.15 -1.45 3.43
N GLU A 107 14.65 -0.93 2.30
CA GLU A 107 15.82 -1.45 1.60
C GLU A 107 17.07 -0.65 1.96
N LYS A 108 18.24 -1.26 1.77
CA LYS A 108 19.53 -0.63 2.09
C LYS A 108 20.04 0.34 1.02
N ASP A 109 19.54 0.22 -0.21
CA ASP A 109 19.85 1.07 -1.36
C ASP A 109 18.60 1.28 -2.23
#